data_AF-A4WIU4-F1
#
_entry.id   AF-A4WIU4-F1
#
_cell.length_a   1.000
_cell.length_b   1.000
_cell.length_c   1.000
_cell.angle_alpha   90.00
_cell.angle_beta   90.00
_cell.angle_gamma   90.00
#
_symmetry.space_group_name_H-M   'P 1'
#
loop_
_entity.id
_entity.type
_entity.pdbx_description
1 polymer ?
#
loop_
_entity_poly.entity_id
_entity_poly.type
_entity_poly.pdbx_seq_one_letter_code
_entity_poly.pdbx_strand_id
1 'polypeptide(L)'
;MLPCIGDKFSLCTPEVDRKEALAKALEIGEFLSASPYDLIGVAIAFGADPAEAKKALGVEISGFLGKPVATFLAKYGKEHGYEKVERELLKLYQAQRGNCICPVGPIAPIEGGYVVQRPYGIYVCSGAGCREVAPEPLTVYEHPTGCMFYTPPLVLADQPIAAVANALKQLKVAEPDLVAKYLLPGLCRDLWGVYIP
;
A
#
# COMPACT_ATOMS: atom_id res chain seq x y z
N MET A 1 -14.72 7.96 2.18
CA MET A 1 -14.61 7.41 0.82
C MET A 1 -14.49 5.89 0.93
N LEU A 2 -15.12 5.13 0.03
CA LEU A 2 -15.05 3.67 0.00
C LEU A 2 -14.00 3.22 -1.03
N PRO A 3 -13.27 2.12 -0.85
CA PRO A 3 -12.27 1.67 -1.82
C PRO A 3 -12.84 1.31 -3.21
N CYS A 4 -12.00 1.42 -4.25
CA CYS A 4 -12.37 1.12 -5.64
C CYS A 4 -12.47 -0.40 -5.84
N ILE A 5 -13.61 -0.99 -5.47
CA ILE A 5 -13.84 -2.43 -5.51
C ILE A 5 -14.72 -2.78 -6.70
N GLY A 6 -14.20 -3.60 -7.61
CA GLY A 6 -14.98 -4.26 -8.66
C GLY A 6 -15.24 -5.74 -8.34
N ASP A 7 -16.06 -6.39 -9.16
CA ASP A 7 -16.33 -7.83 -9.06
C ASP A 7 -15.12 -8.71 -9.44
N LYS A 8 -14.20 -8.11 -10.21
CA LYS A 8 -12.91 -8.69 -10.59
C LYS A 8 -11.77 -7.92 -9.94
N PHE A 9 -10.67 -8.63 -9.72
CA PHE A 9 -9.44 -8.02 -9.27
C PHE A 9 -8.88 -7.11 -10.37
N SER A 10 -8.78 -5.82 -10.06
CA SER A 10 -8.19 -4.81 -10.93
C SER A 10 -7.31 -3.87 -10.11
N LEU A 11 -6.18 -3.48 -10.68
CA LEU A 11 -5.42 -2.35 -10.16
C LEU A 11 -6.15 -1.07 -10.58
N CYS A 12 -6.52 -0.24 -9.61
CA CYS A 12 -7.14 1.04 -9.92
C CYS A 12 -6.09 2.16 -10.01
N THR A 13 -6.38 3.15 -10.84
CA THR A 13 -5.57 4.36 -10.98
C THR A 13 -6.28 5.49 -10.22
N PRO A 14 -5.76 5.96 -9.07
CA PRO A 14 -6.43 7.03 -8.36
C PRO A 14 -6.27 8.35 -9.08
N GLU A 15 -7.34 9.14 -9.06
CA GLU A 15 -7.25 10.58 -9.25
C GLU A 15 -6.70 11.20 -7.97
N VAL A 16 -5.53 11.81 -8.07
CA VAL A 16 -4.79 12.37 -6.94
C VAL A 16 -4.56 13.85 -7.13
N ASP A 17 -4.65 14.60 -6.04
CA ASP A 17 -4.00 15.90 -5.97
C ASP A 17 -2.50 15.71 -5.74
N ARG A 18 -1.70 15.92 -6.79
CA ARG A 18 -0.25 15.74 -6.71
C ARG A 18 0.39 16.67 -5.67
N LYS A 19 -0.14 17.88 -5.49
CA LYS A 19 0.38 18.86 -4.53
C LYS A 19 0.03 18.46 -3.11
N GLU A 20 -1.20 18.04 -2.86
CA GLU A 20 -1.62 17.56 -1.55
C GLU A 20 -0.87 16.27 -1.16
N ALA A 21 -0.69 15.34 -2.12
CA ALA A 21 0.09 14.12 -1.89
C ALA A 21 1.53 14.45 -1.46
N LEU A 22 2.18 15.40 -2.15
CA LEU A 22 3.51 15.86 -1.78
C LEU A 22 3.51 16.57 -0.41
N ALA A 23 2.58 17.48 -0.16
CA ALA A 23 2.47 18.20 1.11
C ALA A 23 2.32 17.23 2.29
N LYS A 24 1.41 16.25 2.17
CA LYS A 24 1.23 15.21 3.19
C LYS A 24 2.46 14.33 3.36
N ALA A 25 3.15 13.98 2.28
CA ALA A 25 4.41 13.24 2.40
C ALA A 25 5.47 14.04 3.18
N LEU A 26 5.62 15.33 2.91
CA LEU A 26 6.56 16.20 3.63
C LEU A 26 6.21 16.32 5.11
N GLU A 27 4.92 16.50 5.46
CA GLU A 27 4.44 16.49 6.85
C GLU A 27 4.83 15.20 7.58
N ILE A 28 4.67 14.04 6.92
CA ILE A 28 5.07 12.74 7.47
C ILE A 28 6.58 12.68 7.67
N GLY A 29 7.35 13.19 6.72
CA GLY A 29 8.80 13.30 6.78
C GLY A 29 9.28 14.05 8.01
N GLU A 30 8.72 15.23 8.24
CA GLU A 30 9.02 16.05 9.41
C GLU A 30 8.60 15.35 10.71
N PHE A 31 7.39 14.79 10.75
CA PHE A 31 6.84 14.18 11.96
C PHE A 31 7.58 12.90 12.39
N LEU A 32 8.05 12.10 11.44
CA LEU A 32 8.82 10.88 11.69
C LEU A 32 10.34 11.11 11.63
N SER A 33 10.80 12.34 11.38
CA SER A 33 12.20 12.63 11.06
C SER A 33 12.76 11.69 10.00
N ALA A 34 11.96 11.38 8.98
CA ALA A 34 12.30 10.42 7.95
C ALA A 34 13.35 10.98 6.99
N SER A 35 14.20 10.10 6.46
CA SER A 35 15.18 10.46 5.45
C SER A 35 14.45 10.86 4.17
N PRO A 36 14.85 11.97 3.52
CA PRO A 36 14.31 12.35 2.21
C PRO A 36 14.42 11.22 1.16
N TYR A 37 15.45 10.38 1.26
CA TYR A 37 15.69 9.22 0.38
C TYR A 37 14.68 8.09 0.58
N ASP A 38 14.20 7.88 1.81
CA ASP A 38 13.18 6.86 2.09
C ASP A 38 11.78 7.39 1.74
N LEU A 39 11.57 8.70 1.87
CA LEU A 39 10.26 9.35 1.70
C LEU A 39 9.88 9.57 0.23
N ILE A 40 10.83 9.86 -0.65
CA ILE A 40 10.54 10.16 -2.07
C ILE A 40 9.75 9.03 -2.75
N GLY A 41 10.10 7.77 -2.49
CA GLY A 41 9.39 6.62 -3.01
C GLY A 41 7.93 6.58 -2.57
N VAL A 42 7.67 6.88 -1.29
CA VAL A 42 6.33 6.93 -0.71
C VAL A 42 5.52 8.07 -1.34
N ALA A 43 6.09 9.27 -1.44
CA ALA A 43 5.42 10.41 -2.04
C ALA A 43 4.96 10.12 -3.47
N ILE A 44 5.85 9.57 -4.30
CA ILE A 44 5.55 9.23 -5.70
C ILE A 44 4.57 8.06 -5.78
N ALA A 45 4.66 7.07 -4.88
CA ALA A 45 3.72 5.93 -4.87
C ALA A 45 2.28 6.39 -4.63
N PHE A 46 2.10 7.42 -3.80
CA PHE A 46 0.82 8.08 -3.57
C PHE A 46 0.48 9.18 -4.59
N GLY A 47 1.34 9.40 -5.59
CA GLY A 47 1.05 10.19 -6.78
C GLY A 47 1.57 11.62 -6.78
N ALA A 48 2.52 11.96 -5.91
CA ALA A 48 3.29 13.19 -6.06
C ALA A 48 4.05 13.20 -7.41
N ASP A 49 4.24 14.39 -7.99
CA ASP A 49 5.04 14.54 -9.19
C ASP A 49 6.53 14.24 -8.88
N PRO A 50 7.20 13.34 -9.64
CA PRO A 50 8.58 12.98 -9.34
C PRO A 50 9.57 14.16 -9.35
N ALA A 51 9.41 15.11 -10.28
CA ALA A 51 10.32 16.25 -10.38
C ALA A 51 10.11 17.23 -9.22
N GLU A 52 8.85 17.48 -8.85
CA GLU A 52 8.52 18.31 -7.69
C GLU A 52 8.98 17.65 -6.38
N ALA A 53 8.79 16.33 -6.23
CA ALA A 53 9.22 15.58 -5.07
C ALA A 53 10.75 15.61 -4.90
N LYS A 54 11.52 15.37 -5.98
CA LYS A 54 13.00 15.48 -5.95
C LYS A 54 13.46 16.85 -5.48
N LYS A 55 12.85 17.90 -6.05
CA LYS A 55 13.16 19.29 -5.71
C LYS A 55 12.85 19.61 -4.24
N ALA A 56 11.66 19.23 -3.77
CA ALA A 56 11.23 19.50 -2.40
C ALA A 56 12.07 18.74 -1.36
N LEU A 57 12.45 17.51 -1.67
CA LEU A 57 13.22 16.64 -0.78
C LEU A 57 14.74 16.82 -0.91
N GLY A 58 15.21 17.56 -1.91
CA GLY A 58 16.64 17.79 -2.15
C GLY A 58 17.41 16.51 -2.47
N VAL A 59 16.79 15.57 -3.19
CA VAL A 59 17.37 14.26 -3.52
C VAL A 59 17.75 14.14 -4.99
N GLU A 60 18.90 13.52 -5.27
CA GLU A 60 19.43 13.35 -6.62
C GLU A 60 19.25 11.93 -7.18
N ILE A 61 18.58 11.03 -6.45
CA ILE A 61 18.39 9.65 -6.89
C ILE A 61 17.59 9.57 -8.20
N SER A 62 17.90 8.55 -8.98
CA SER A 62 17.19 8.19 -10.21
C SER A 62 17.10 6.66 -10.31
N GLY A 63 16.15 6.19 -11.10
CA GLY A 63 15.91 4.77 -11.34
C GLY A 63 14.62 4.27 -10.70
N PHE A 64 14.49 2.95 -10.67
CA PHE A 64 13.30 2.27 -10.22
C PHE A 64 13.43 1.84 -8.76
N LEU A 65 12.43 2.19 -7.95
CA LEU A 65 12.37 1.85 -6.54
C LEU A 65 11.18 0.92 -6.30
N GLY A 66 11.46 -0.36 -6.05
CA GLY A 66 10.45 -1.37 -5.72
C GLY A 66 10.00 -1.30 -4.26
N LYS A 67 8.72 -1.58 -4.01
CA LYS A 67 8.11 -1.67 -2.66
C LYS A 67 8.43 -0.48 -1.72
N PRO A 68 8.34 0.77 -2.19
CA PRO A 68 8.73 1.93 -1.39
C PRO A 68 7.90 2.05 -0.10
N VAL A 69 6.58 1.79 -0.15
CA VAL A 69 5.72 1.97 1.02
C VAL A 69 5.93 0.83 2.03
N ALA A 70 6.08 -0.41 1.57
CA ALA A 70 6.38 -1.52 2.47
C ALA A 70 7.75 -1.39 3.14
N THR A 71 8.76 -0.93 2.40
CA THR A 71 10.10 -0.68 2.95
C THR A 71 10.06 0.44 3.99
N PHE A 72 9.34 1.53 3.71
CA PHE A 72 9.16 2.63 4.66
C PHE A 72 8.46 2.15 5.94
N LEU A 73 7.35 1.42 5.82
CA LEU A 73 6.62 0.89 6.98
C LEU A 73 7.49 -0.07 7.82
N ALA A 74 8.24 -0.98 7.19
CA ALA A 74 9.09 -1.92 7.90
C ALA A 74 10.21 -1.23 8.69
N LYS A 75 10.83 -0.20 8.08
CA LYS A 75 11.91 0.57 8.71
C LYS A 75 11.39 1.44 9.85
N TYR A 76 10.50 2.38 9.54
CA TYR A 76 10.02 3.36 10.52
C TYR A 76 9.07 2.74 11.54
N GLY A 77 8.37 1.66 11.20
CA GLY A 77 7.53 0.91 12.14
C GLY A 77 8.35 0.28 13.26
N LYS A 78 9.59 -0.16 12.99
CA LYS A 78 10.53 -0.65 14.01
C LYS A 78 11.04 0.47 14.91
N GLU A 79 11.27 1.66 14.36
CA GLU A 79 11.84 2.81 15.08
C GLU A 79 10.81 3.56 15.93
N HIS A 80 9.59 3.73 15.41
CA HIS A 80 8.56 4.60 16.01
C HIS A 80 7.28 3.87 16.43
N GLY A 81 7.18 2.57 16.16
CA GLY A 81 5.99 1.77 16.34
C GLY A 81 5.11 1.74 15.08
N TYR A 82 4.71 0.54 14.66
CA TYR A 82 3.93 0.30 13.44
C TYR A 82 2.64 1.13 13.39
N GLU A 83 1.82 1.11 14.45
CA GLU A 83 0.55 1.84 14.48
C GLU A 83 0.74 3.35 14.31
N LYS A 84 1.85 3.91 14.81
CA LYS A 84 2.15 5.33 14.62
C LYS A 84 2.41 5.63 13.15
N VAL A 85 3.25 4.84 12.48
CA VAL A 85 3.58 5.03 11.06
C VAL A 85 2.39 4.73 10.15
N GLU A 86 1.60 3.72 10.48
CA GLU A 86 0.37 3.36 9.76
C GLU A 86 -0.62 4.53 9.74
N ARG A 87 -0.85 5.20 10.88
CA ARG A 87 -1.70 6.39 10.94
C ARG A 87 -1.21 7.53 10.05
N GLU A 88 0.10 7.71 9.97
CA GLU A 88 0.70 8.72 9.11
C GLU A 88 0.54 8.37 7.63
N LEU A 89 0.83 7.13 7.24
CA LEU A 89 0.60 6.65 5.87
C LEU A 89 -0.88 6.74 5.47
N LEU A 90 -1.81 6.54 6.40
CA LEU A 90 -3.24 6.69 6.15
C LEU A 90 -3.64 8.13 5.77
N LYS A 91 -2.87 9.15 6.18
CA LYS A 91 -3.13 10.54 5.79
C LYS A 91 -2.91 10.78 4.29
N LEU A 92 -2.02 10.03 3.64
CA LEU A 92 -1.77 10.15 2.20
C LEU A 92 -3.01 9.75 1.37
N TYR A 93 -3.89 8.93 1.91
CA TYR A 93 -5.16 8.60 1.27
C TYR A 93 -6.15 9.78 1.23
N GLN A 94 -5.93 10.85 2.00
CA GLN A 94 -6.73 12.07 1.94
C GLN A 94 -6.50 12.86 0.64
N ALA A 95 -5.36 12.67 -0.02
CA ALA A 95 -5.04 13.33 -1.29
C ALA A 95 -5.78 12.72 -2.50
N GLN A 96 -6.57 11.67 -2.30
CA GLN A 96 -7.37 11.06 -3.36
C GLN A 96 -8.66 11.87 -3.58
N ARG A 97 -8.94 12.19 -4.85
CA ARG A 97 -10.06 13.05 -5.27
C ARG A 97 -11.22 12.29 -5.91
N GLY A 98 -11.06 10.99 -6.14
CA GLY A 98 -12.09 10.15 -6.74
C GLY A 98 -13.20 9.78 -5.76
N ASN A 99 -14.29 9.22 -6.30
CA ASN A 99 -15.38 8.65 -5.49
C ASN A 99 -14.93 7.45 -4.66
N CYS A 100 -13.76 6.88 -4.96
CA CYS A 100 -13.24 5.70 -4.32
C CYS A 100 -11.74 5.76 -4.01
N ILE A 101 -11.32 4.98 -3.02
CA ILE A 101 -9.93 4.89 -2.57
C ILE A 101 -9.19 3.78 -3.33
N CYS A 102 -8.07 4.12 -3.98
CA CYS A 102 -7.14 3.14 -4.53
C CYS A 102 -6.08 2.75 -3.52
N PRO A 103 -6.02 1.47 -3.10
CA PRO A 103 -4.96 0.98 -2.22
C PRO A 103 -3.56 1.18 -2.80
N VAL A 104 -2.62 1.53 -1.94
CA VAL A 104 -1.19 1.72 -2.21
C VAL A 104 -0.40 1.18 -1.04
N GLY A 105 0.58 0.31 -1.30
CA GLY A 105 1.41 -0.22 -0.23
C GLY A 105 0.74 -1.34 0.56
N PRO A 106 1.36 -1.75 1.68
CA PRO A 106 0.86 -2.82 2.52
C PRO A 106 -0.23 -2.35 3.48
N ILE A 107 -0.89 -1.22 3.25
CA ILE A 107 -1.92 -0.67 4.13
C ILE A 107 -3.06 -0.13 3.30
N ALA A 108 -4.30 -0.42 3.67
CA ALA A 108 -5.48 0.09 2.99
C ALA A 108 -6.59 0.44 3.99
N PRO A 109 -7.22 1.62 3.88
CA PRO A 109 -8.36 1.96 4.73
C PRO A 109 -9.57 1.07 4.40
N ILE A 110 -10.34 0.71 5.43
CA ILE A 110 -11.60 -0.04 5.35
C ILE A 110 -12.65 0.66 6.22
N GLU A 111 -13.90 0.21 6.15
CA GLU A 111 -14.94 0.71 7.04
C GLU A 111 -14.57 0.45 8.52
N GLY A 112 -14.52 1.53 9.32
CA GLY A 112 -14.17 1.45 10.75
C GLY A 112 -12.69 1.25 11.08
N GLY A 113 -11.79 1.25 10.10
CA GLY A 113 -10.36 1.00 10.36
C GLY A 113 -9.49 0.89 9.11
N TYR A 114 -8.52 -0.02 9.16
CA TYR A 114 -7.63 -0.34 8.04
C TYR A 114 -7.14 -1.79 8.11
N VAL A 115 -6.77 -2.34 6.96
CA VAL A 115 -6.04 -3.60 6.85
C VAL A 115 -4.59 -3.31 6.54
N VAL A 116 -3.66 -4.03 7.16
CA VAL A 116 -2.23 -3.83 6.99
C VAL A 116 -1.46 -5.15 6.98
N GLN A 117 -0.44 -5.24 6.14
CA GLN A 117 0.59 -6.25 6.20
C GLN A 117 1.85 -5.68 6.87
N ARG A 118 2.22 -6.27 8.00
CA ARG A 118 3.48 -6.02 8.70
C ARG A 118 4.48 -7.13 8.34
N PRO A 119 5.76 -7.01 8.72
CA PRO A 119 6.73 -8.09 8.49
C PRO A 119 6.36 -9.45 9.11
N TYR A 120 5.50 -9.45 10.15
CA TYR A 120 5.13 -10.65 10.90
C TYR A 120 3.72 -11.17 10.65
N GLY A 121 2.96 -10.57 9.75
CA GLY A 121 1.59 -11.00 9.49
C GLY A 121 0.69 -9.93 8.92
N ILE A 122 -0.59 -10.27 8.82
CA ILE A 122 -1.65 -9.40 8.31
C ILE A 122 -2.59 -9.09 9.46
N TYR A 123 -2.96 -7.82 9.58
CA TYR A 123 -3.78 -7.33 10.67
C TYR A 123 -4.93 -6.49 10.14
N VAL A 124 -6.06 -6.58 10.82
CA VAL A 124 -7.18 -5.64 10.70
C VAL A 124 -7.18 -4.79 11.95
N CYS A 125 -6.96 -3.49 11.79
CA CYS A 125 -6.81 -2.53 12.87
C CYS A 125 -7.98 -1.55 12.90
N SER A 126 -8.46 -1.25 14.09
CA SER A 126 -9.54 -0.30 14.36
C SER A 126 -9.25 0.49 15.65
N GLY A 127 -10.15 1.38 16.05
CA GLY A 127 -10.02 2.11 17.33
C GLY A 127 -9.93 1.20 18.58
N ALA A 128 -10.30 -0.08 18.46
CA ALA A 128 -10.19 -1.08 19.53
C ALA A 128 -8.86 -1.88 19.53
N GLY A 129 -7.95 -1.59 18.59
CA GLY A 129 -6.68 -2.29 18.42
C GLY A 129 -6.59 -3.09 17.11
N CYS A 130 -5.52 -3.88 16.98
CA CYS A 130 -5.22 -4.69 15.80
C CYS A 130 -5.47 -6.17 16.06
N ARG A 131 -6.29 -6.79 15.22
CA ARG A 131 -6.54 -8.24 15.20
C ARG A 131 -5.75 -8.89 14.07
N GLU A 132 -4.97 -9.92 14.39
CA GLU A 132 -4.29 -10.73 13.38
C GLU A 132 -5.30 -11.54 12.55
N VAL A 133 -5.11 -11.54 11.23
CA VAL A 133 -5.93 -12.29 10.27
C VAL A 133 -5.11 -13.28 9.45
N ALA A 134 -3.78 -13.16 9.47
CA ALA A 134 -2.86 -14.18 8.99
C ALA A 134 -1.50 -14.04 9.72
N PRO A 135 -0.87 -15.13 10.16
CA PRO A 135 0.41 -15.11 10.87
C PRO A 135 1.63 -14.94 9.94
N GLU A 136 1.41 -14.95 8.62
CA GLU A 136 2.46 -14.76 7.62
C GLU A 136 2.07 -13.65 6.64
N PRO A 137 3.01 -12.80 6.22
CA PRO A 137 2.75 -11.81 5.19
C PRO A 137 2.51 -12.49 3.84
N LEU A 138 1.66 -11.89 3.01
CA LEU A 138 1.50 -12.31 1.63
C LEU A 138 2.70 -11.88 0.80
N THR A 139 3.19 -12.81 -0.02
CA THR A 139 4.18 -12.50 -1.04
C THR A 139 3.51 -12.51 -2.40
N VAL A 140 3.55 -11.35 -3.07
CA VAL A 140 3.15 -11.18 -4.46
C VAL A 140 4.38 -11.04 -5.34
N TYR A 141 4.26 -11.52 -6.57
CA TYR A 141 5.34 -11.55 -7.55
C TYR A 141 4.91 -10.88 -8.85
N GLU A 142 5.89 -10.31 -9.55
CA GLU A 142 5.66 -9.63 -10.81
C GLU A 142 5.22 -10.65 -11.86
N HIS A 143 4.21 -10.29 -12.64
CA HIS A 143 3.75 -11.07 -13.77
C HIS A 143 3.50 -10.11 -14.94
N PRO A 144 3.76 -10.48 -16.21
CA PRO A 144 3.59 -9.57 -17.35
C PRO A 144 2.20 -8.92 -17.46
N THR A 145 1.17 -9.58 -16.95
CA THR A 145 -0.22 -9.09 -16.95
C THR A 145 -0.67 -8.45 -15.62
N GLY A 146 0.20 -8.37 -14.61
CA GLY A 146 -0.11 -7.79 -13.30
C GLY A 146 0.74 -8.35 -12.16
N CYS A 147 0.11 -9.10 -11.25
CA CYS A 147 0.78 -9.72 -10.12
C CYS A 147 0.24 -11.14 -9.88
N MET A 148 1.00 -11.97 -9.17
CA MET A 148 0.61 -13.34 -8.88
C MET A 148 1.01 -13.82 -7.48
N PHE A 149 0.31 -14.84 -6.99
CA PHE A 149 0.82 -15.75 -5.95
C PHE A 149 1.57 -16.91 -6.61
N TYR A 150 2.57 -17.48 -5.93
CA TYR A 150 3.20 -18.74 -6.38
C TYR A 150 2.60 -19.98 -5.73
N THR A 151 2.00 -19.86 -4.55
CA THR A 151 1.47 -21.01 -3.81
C THR A 151 0.12 -20.64 -3.18
N PRO A 152 -1.03 -21.10 -3.73
CA PRO A 152 -1.16 -21.69 -5.05
C PRO A 152 -0.77 -20.69 -6.16
N PRO A 153 -0.29 -21.17 -7.33
CA PRO A 153 0.02 -20.29 -8.45
C PRO A 153 -1.27 -19.67 -8.98
N LEU A 154 -1.40 -18.35 -8.85
CA LEU A 154 -2.59 -17.62 -9.29
C LEU A 154 -2.19 -16.23 -9.78
N VAL A 155 -2.34 -15.99 -11.08
CA VAL A 155 -2.26 -14.65 -11.68
C VAL A 155 -3.54 -13.90 -11.33
N LEU A 156 -3.41 -12.75 -10.69
CA LEU A 156 -4.54 -12.05 -10.08
C LEU A 156 -5.34 -11.19 -11.07
N ALA A 157 -4.71 -10.74 -12.15
CA ALA A 157 -5.35 -9.89 -13.15
C ALA A 157 -6.63 -10.53 -13.69
N ASP A 158 -7.73 -9.76 -13.65
CA ASP A 158 -9.08 -10.13 -14.12
C ASP A 158 -9.72 -11.34 -13.42
N GLN A 159 -9.10 -11.87 -12.36
CA GLN A 159 -9.69 -12.96 -11.59
C GLN A 159 -10.92 -12.49 -10.82
N PRO A 160 -11.99 -13.30 -10.72
CA PRO A 160 -13.08 -13.03 -9.79
C PRO A 160 -12.55 -12.91 -8.35
N ILE A 161 -13.04 -11.94 -7.59
CA ILE A 161 -12.60 -11.75 -6.19
C ILE A 161 -12.81 -13.03 -5.36
N ALA A 162 -13.88 -13.78 -5.61
CA ALA A 162 -14.13 -15.06 -4.93
C ALA A 162 -13.04 -16.12 -5.20
N ALA A 163 -12.46 -16.14 -6.41
CA ALA A 163 -11.37 -17.06 -6.75
C ALA A 163 -10.09 -16.67 -5.98
N VAL A 164 -9.79 -15.37 -5.92
CA VAL A 164 -8.68 -14.83 -5.15
C VAL A 164 -8.86 -15.11 -3.65
N ALA A 165 -10.04 -14.88 -3.10
CA ALA A 165 -10.36 -15.17 -1.71
C ALA A 165 -10.20 -16.67 -1.39
N ASN A 166 -10.59 -17.56 -2.31
CA ASN A 166 -10.37 -19.00 -2.13
C ASN A 166 -8.89 -19.38 -2.12
N ALA A 167 -8.03 -18.73 -2.92
CA ALA A 167 -6.58 -18.91 -2.83
C ALA A 167 -6.03 -18.42 -1.48
N LEU A 168 -6.51 -17.28 -0.98
CA LEU A 168 -6.13 -16.77 0.34
C LEU A 168 -6.56 -17.68 1.49
N LYS A 169 -7.70 -18.38 1.37
CA LYS A 169 -8.11 -19.41 2.35
C LYS A 169 -7.10 -20.56 2.43
N GLN A 170 -6.52 -20.96 1.29
CA GLN A 170 -5.46 -21.99 1.28
C GLN A 170 -4.18 -21.53 1.99
N LEU A 171 -3.95 -20.21 2.01
CA LEU A 171 -2.90 -19.55 2.78
C LEU A 171 -3.28 -19.27 4.25
N LYS A 172 -4.40 -19.85 4.73
CA LYS A 172 -4.90 -19.71 6.11
C LYS A 172 -5.20 -18.26 6.52
N VAL A 173 -5.56 -17.40 5.56
CA VAL A 173 -6.06 -16.05 5.85
C VAL A 173 -7.50 -16.15 6.36
N ALA A 174 -7.76 -15.64 7.56
CA ALA A 174 -9.06 -15.71 8.24
C ALA A 174 -10.12 -14.76 7.64
N GLU A 175 -9.68 -13.64 7.05
CA GLU A 175 -10.53 -12.62 6.41
C GLU A 175 -10.21 -12.50 4.90
N PRO A 176 -10.38 -13.58 4.12
CA PRO A 176 -9.83 -13.68 2.76
C PRO A 176 -10.48 -12.70 1.79
N ASP A 177 -11.80 -12.48 1.87
CA ASP A 177 -12.50 -11.54 1.00
C ASP A 177 -12.08 -10.09 1.25
N LEU A 178 -11.86 -9.73 2.51
CA LEU A 178 -11.37 -8.41 2.90
C LEU A 178 -9.94 -8.21 2.37
N VAL A 179 -9.05 -9.16 2.61
CA VAL A 179 -7.66 -9.08 2.14
C VAL A 179 -7.58 -9.03 0.60
N ALA A 180 -8.39 -9.83 -0.10
CA ALA A 180 -8.46 -9.81 -1.56
C ALA A 180 -8.92 -8.46 -2.11
N LYS A 181 -9.94 -7.83 -1.50
CA LYS A 181 -10.53 -6.58 -1.98
C LYS A 181 -9.68 -5.36 -1.67
N TYR A 182 -9.07 -5.32 -0.50
CA TYR A 182 -8.49 -4.09 0.04
C TYR A 182 -6.97 -4.10 0.05
N LEU A 183 -6.36 -5.17 0.56
CA LEU A 183 -4.91 -5.20 0.78
C LEU A 183 -4.15 -5.60 -0.49
N LEU A 184 -4.62 -6.65 -1.16
CA LEU A 184 -3.90 -7.24 -2.28
C LEU A 184 -3.70 -6.30 -3.49
N PRO A 185 -4.66 -5.43 -3.87
CA PRO A 185 -4.40 -4.42 -4.90
C PRO A 185 -3.28 -3.46 -4.52
N GLY A 186 -3.19 -3.07 -3.24
CA GLY A 186 -2.15 -2.18 -2.73
C GLY A 186 -0.77 -2.84 -2.74
N LEU A 187 -0.69 -4.10 -2.32
CA LEU A 187 0.54 -4.90 -2.39
C LEU A 187 1.02 -5.08 -3.83
N CYS A 188 0.10 -5.35 -4.75
CA CYS A 188 0.44 -5.47 -6.16
C CYS A 188 0.91 -4.15 -6.75
N ARG A 189 0.31 -3.01 -6.37
CA ARG A 189 0.80 -1.70 -6.82
C ARG A 189 2.19 -1.38 -6.27
N ASP A 190 2.42 -1.63 -4.99
CA ASP A 190 3.70 -1.35 -4.34
C ASP A 190 4.84 -2.25 -4.86
N LEU A 191 4.50 -3.49 -5.23
CA LEU A 191 5.43 -4.42 -5.89
C LEU A 191 6.06 -3.79 -7.14
N TRP A 192 5.24 -3.16 -7.99
CA TRP A 192 5.68 -2.46 -9.20
C TRP A 192 6.36 -1.13 -8.91
N GLY A 193 6.48 -0.72 -7.65
CA GLY A 193 7.29 0.41 -7.25
C GLY A 193 6.96 1.73 -7.95
N VAL A 194 7.99 2.56 -8.06
CA VAL A 194 7.91 3.85 -8.75
C VAL A 194 9.19 4.11 -9.54
N TYR A 195 9.04 4.81 -10.67
CA TYR A 195 10.17 5.33 -11.42
C TYR A 195 10.46 6.78 -11.02
N ILE A 196 11.72 7.06 -10.71
CA ILE A 196 12.24 8.39 -10.41
C ILE A 196 13.14 8.80 -11.58
N PRO A 197 12.73 9.78 -12.42
CA PRO A 197 13.51 10.23 -13.55
C PRO A 197 14.77 10.98 -13.13
#